data_AF-A0A7W5HB66-F1
#
_entry.id   AF-A0A7W5HB66-F1
#
_cell.length_a   1.000
_cell.length_b   1.000
_cell.length_c   1.000
_cell.angle_alpha   90.00
_cell.angle_beta   90.00
_cell.angle_gamma   90.00
#
_symmetry.space_group_name_H-M   'P 1'
#
loop_
_entity.id
_entity.type
_entity.pdbx_description
1 polymer ?
#
loop_
_entity_poly.entity_id
_entity_poly.type
_entity_poly.pdbx_seq_one_letter_code
_entity_poly.pdbx_strand_id
1 'polypeptide(L)'
;MKPDSPEVLAHVMSDEEALNYNPNRLLDALIDIMHLKNDAALARALEVAPPVISKIRHQKLPVGASLLIRMHEVSELSIRDLRYLMGDRRRKFRISPTHFKPDASAA
;
A
#
# COMPACT_ATOMS: atom_id res chain seq x y z
N MET A 1 51.90 18.74 16.99
CA MET A 1 50.47 18.82 16.63
C MET A 1 50.25 17.84 15.48
N LYS A 2 49.79 16.61 15.77
CA LYS A 2 49.40 15.68 14.71
C LYS A 2 48.08 16.16 14.11
N PRO A 3 47.91 16.11 12.78
CA PRO A 3 46.63 16.35 12.14
C PRO A 3 45.76 15.10 12.34
N ASP A 4 44.70 15.22 13.14
CA ASP A 4 43.68 14.18 13.24
C ASP A 4 42.70 14.31 12.06
N SER A 5 43.05 13.60 10.99
CA SER A 5 42.08 12.87 10.16
C SER A 5 42.46 11.38 10.28
N PRO A 6 41.61 10.37 10.01
CA PRO A 6 40.29 10.41 9.34
C PRO A 6 39.25 9.39 9.88
N GLU A 7 37.96 9.72 10.02
CA GLU A 7 36.92 8.68 10.13
C GLU A 7 35.62 9.00 9.36
N VAL A 8 35.56 8.36 8.18
CA VAL A 8 34.45 7.55 7.68
C VAL A 8 33.13 8.24 7.29
N LEU A 9 32.97 8.38 5.96
CA LEU A 9 31.84 7.84 5.17
C LEU A 9 30.58 7.44 5.97
N ALA A 10 29.67 8.37 6.15
CA ALA A 10 28.25 8.06 6.08
C ALA A 10 27.69 8.86 4.91
N HIS A 11 27.66 8.17 3.77
CA HIS A 11 26.93 8.53 2.58
C HIS A 11 25.53 9.00 3.01
N VAL A 12 25.30 10.32 3.01
CA VAL A 12 23.97 10.92 3.14
C VAL A 12 23.25 10.65 1.82
N MET A 13 22.95 9.38 1.57
CA MET A 13 21.87 9.00 0.68
C MET A 13 20.60 9.25 1.47
N SER A 14 20.05 10.43 1.25
CA SER A 14 18.72 10.90 1.60
C SER A 14 17.77 9.80 2.12
N ASP A 15 17.72 9.66 3.45
CA ASP A 15 16.63 8.98 4.16
C ASP A 15 15.24 9.61 3.85
N GLU A 16 15.23 10.75 3.14
CA GLU A 16 14.05 11.54 2.81
C GLU A 16 13.22 10.97 1.63
N GLU A 17 13.78 10.06 0.83
CA GLU A 17 13.02 9.31 -0.19
C GLU A 17 12.40 8.01 0.35
N ALA A 18 12.74 7.66 1.59
CA ALA A 18 12.07 6.59 2.31
C ALA A 18 10.78 7.14 2.95
N LEU A 19 9.64 6.46 2.70
CA LEU A 19 8.48 6.34 3.61
C LEU A 19 7.19 7.11 3.36
N ASN A 20 6.95 7.53 2.13
CA ASN A 20 5.61 8.00 1.79
C ASN A 20 4.68 6.82 1.46
N TYR A 21 3.54 6.74 2.15
CA TYR A 21 2.48 5.77 1.85
C TYR A 21 2.05 5.90 0.40
N ASN A 22 2.27 4.87 -0.41
CA ASN A 22 1.93 4.84 -1.82
C ASN A 22 1.25 3.51 -2.18
N PRO A 23 -0.10 3.47 -2.20
CA PRO A 23 -0.83 2.25 -2.51
C PRO A 23 -0.70 1.82 -3.98
N ASN A 24 -0.27 2.71 -4.89
CA ASN A 24 -0.05 2.32 -6.30
C ASN A 24 0.99 1.22 -6.42
N ARG A 25 2.10 1.33 -5.67
CA ARG A 25 3.17 0.31 -5.66
C ARG A 25 2.65 -1.07 -5.26
N LEU A 26 1.73 -1.13 -4.30
CA LEU A 26 1.08 -2.37 -3.92
C LEU A 26 0.18 -2.91 -5.03
N LEU A 27 -0.67 -2.06 -5.62
CA LEU A 27 -1.59 -2.51 -6.67
C LEU A 27 -0.85 -2.97 -7.93
N ASP A 28 0.22 -2.27 -8.32
CA ASP A 28 1.08 -2.66 -9.44
C ASP A 28 1.77 -3.99 -9.16
N ALA A 29 2.36 -4.16 -7.97
CA ALA A 29 2.99 -5.42 -7.58
C ALA A 29 1.99 -6.59 -7.60
N LEU A 30 0.75 -6.37 -7.14
CA LEU A 30 -0.28 -7.41 -7.19
C LEU A 30 -0.68 -7.77 -8.62
N ILE A 31 -0.78 -6.78 -9.52
CA ILE A 31 -1.05 -7.03 -10.93
C ILE A 31 0.06 -7.87 -11.56
N ASP A 32 1.31 -7.54 -11.26
CA ASP A 32 2.48 -8.24 -11.80
C ASP A 32 2.58 -9.67 -11.25
N ILE A 33 2.45 -9.84 -9.92
CA ILE A 33 2.57 -11.13 -9.23
C ILE A 33 1.44 -12.09 -9.62
N MET A 34 0.22 -11.58 -9.75
CA MET A 34 -0.95 -12.39 -10.11
C MET A 34 -1.15 -12.48 -11.63
N HIS A 35 -0.22 -11.94 -12.43
CA HIS A 35 -0.28 -11.91 -13.90
C HIS A 35 -1.59 -11.36 -14.46
N LEU A 36 -2.09 -10.28 -13.84
CA LEU A 36 -3.34 -9.65 -14.23
C LEU A 36 -3.11 -8.63 -15.35
N LYS A 37 -4.14 -8.39 -16.17
CA LYS A 37 -4.04 -7.45 -17.29
C LYS A 37 -4.15 -5.98 -16.85
N ASN A 38 -4.95 -5.70 -15.81
CA ASN A 38 -5.28 -4.34 -15.38
C ASN A 38 -6.00 -4.30 -14.02
N ASP A 39 -6.25 -3.08 -13.54
CA ASP A 39 -7.00 -2.79 -12.32
C ASP A 39 -8.41 -3.40 -12.27
N ALA A 40 -9.09 -3.56 -13.40
CA ALA A 40 -10.42 -4.18 -13.43
C ALA A 40 -10.34 -5.70 -13.19
N ALA A 41 -9.29 -6.35 -13.68
CA ALA A 41 -8.99 -7.75 -13.36
C ALA A 41 -8.61 -7.88 -11.87
N LEU A 42 -7.81 -6.96 -11.34
CA LEU A 42 -7.47 -6.90 -9.91
C LEU A 42 -8.71 -6.73 -9.03
N ALA A 43 -9.63 -5.84 -9.40
CA ALA A 43 -10.87 -5.63 -8.68
C ALA A 43 -11.70 -6.91 -8.57
N ARG A 44 -11.81 -7.67 -9.68
CA ARG A 44 -12.53 -8.95 -9.69
C ARG A 44 -11.83 -10.00 -8.84
N ALA A 45 -10.50 -10.10 -8.93
CA ALA A 45 -9.72 -11.05 -8.13
C ALA A 45 -9.86 -10.77 -6.63
N LEU A 46 -9.91 -9.49 -6.25
CA LEU A 46 -10.11 -9.04 -4.86
C LEU A 46 -11.59 -8.99 -4.44
N GLU A 47 -12.54 -9.40 -5.28
CA GLU A 47 -13.99 -9.31 -5.02
C GLU A 47 -14.45 -7.90 -4.60
N VAL A 48 -13.85 -6.86 -5.16
CA VAL A 48 -14.25 -5.47 -4.96
C VAL A 48 -14.77 -4.83 -6.24
N ALA A 49 -15.57 -3.79 -6.08
CA ALA A 49 -16.01 -3.00 -7.23
C ALA A 49 -14.83 -2.23 -7.85
N PRO A 50 -14.73 -2.08 -9.19
CA PRO A 50 -13.69 -1.29 -9.83
C PRO A 50 -13.48 0.14 -9.29
N PRO A 51 -14.53 0.88 -8.85
CA PRO A 51 -14.36 2.18 -8.21
C PRO A 51 -13.53 2.15 -6.92
N VAL A 52 -13.47 1.03 -6.21
CA VAL A 52 -12.64 0.87 -5.00
C VAL A 52 -11.16 0.98 -5.38
N ILE A 53 -10.73 0.20 -6.37
CA ILE A 53 -9.35 0.22 -6.87
C ILE A 53 -9.01 1.61 -7.42
N SER A 54 -9.90 2.20 -8.22
CA SER A 54 -9.72 3.56 -8.74
C SER A 54 -9.57 4.59 -7.61
N LYS A 55 -10.39 4.54 -6.57
CA LYS A 55 -10.26 5.47 -5.43
C LYS A 55 -8.96 5.25 -4.65
N ILE A 56 -8.45 4.03 -4.56
CA ILE A 56 -7.16 3.72 -3.93
C ILE A 56 -5.99 4.27 -4.76
N ARG A 57 -6.00 4.06 -6.09
CA ARG A 57 -5.02 4.61 -7.04
C ARG A 57 -4.87 6.13 -6.89
N HIS A 58 -6.01 6.81 -6.77
CA HIS A 58 -6.07 8.25 -6.60
C HIS A 58 -5.98 8.73 -5.14
N GLN A 59 -5.63 7.84 -4.20
CA GLN A 59 -5.45 8.15 -2.78
C GLN A 59 -6.70 8.77 -2.11
N LYS A 60 -7.89 8.55 -2.68
CA LYS A 60 -9.19 8.97 -2.14
C LYS A 60 -9.76 7.96 -1.15
N LEU A 61 -9.25 6.73 -1.17
CA LEU A 61 -9.62 5.65 -0.26
C LEU A 61 -8.34 4.97 0.27
N PRO A 62 -8.10 4.94 1.59
CA PRO A 62 -6.99 4.18 2.16
C PRO A 62 -7.24 2.68 2.06
N VAL A 63 -6.17 1.88 2.02
CA VAL A 63 -6.28 0.42 2.11
C VAL A 63 -6.65 0.05 3.55
N GLY A 64 -7.88 -0.43 3.73
CA GLY A 64 -8.41 -0.89 5.01
C GLY A 64 -7.97 -2.33 5.34
N ALA A 65 -8.20 -2.73 6.59
CA ALA A 65 -7.81 -4.07 7.07
C ALA A 65 -8.52 -5.20 6.32
N SER A 66 -9.82 -5.07 6.02
CA SER A 66 -10.57 -6.07 5.26
C SER A 66 -10.01 -6.29 3.86
N LEU A 67 -9.71 -5.21 3.14
CA LEU A 67 -9.11 -5.30 1.82
C LEU A 67 -7.69 -5.89 1.86
N LEU A 68 -6.92 -5.53 2.89
CA LEU A 68 -5.57 -6.07 3.08
C LEU A 68 -5.58 -7.59 3.35
N ILE A 69 -6.54 -8.07 4.15
CA ILE A 69 -6.76 -9.51 4.37
C ILE A 69 -7.09 -10.19 3.04
N ARG A 70 -7.98 -9.58 2.24
CA ARG A 70 -8.33 -10.14 0.94
C ARG A 70 -7.13 -10.20 -0.01
N MET A 71 -6.30 -9.15 -0.03
CA MET A 71 -5.05 -9.13 -0.80
C MET A 71 -4.12 -10.26 -0.35
N HIS A 72 -4.01 -10.52 0.95
CA HIS A 72 -3.20 -11.62 1.49
C HIS A 72 -3.71 -12.98 1.01
N GLU A 73 -5.01 -13.20 1.07
CA GLU A 73 -5.62 -14.49 0.69
C GLU A 73 -5.44 -14.80 -0.80
N VAL A 74 -5.54 -13.81 -1.68
CA VAL A 74 -5.47 -14.06 -3.14
C VAL A 74 -4.05 -14.02 -3.71
N SER A 75 -3.13 -13.31 -3.07
CA SER A 75 -1.74 -13.18 -3.55
C SER A 75 -0.76 -14.08 -2.80
N GLU A 76 -1.21 -14.72 -1.72
CA GLU A 76 -0.39 -15.50 -0.78
C GLU A 76 0.77 -14.70 -0.14
N LEU A 77 0.83 -13.38 -0.36
CA LEU A 77 1.83 -12.50 0.26
C LEU A 77 1.49 -12.24 1.71
N SER A 78 2.49 -12.25 2.59
CA SER A 78 2.23 -11.93 4.00
C SER A 78 1.70 -10.50 4.14
N ILE A 79 0.89 -10.27 5.17
CA ILE A 79 0.41 -8.91 5.51
C ILE A 79 1.58 -7.94 5.70
N ARG A 80 2.74 -8.43 6.17
CA ARG A 80 3.97 -7.63 6.31
C ARG A 80 4.47 -7.15 4.95
N ASP A 81 4.52 -8.04 3.96
CA ASP A 81 5.02 -7.72 2.61
C ASP A 81 4.08 -6.75 1.89
N LEU A 82 2.77 -6.97 2.00
CA LEU A 82 1.76 -6.06 1.46
C LEU A 82 1.92 -4.64 2.02
N ARG A 83 2.20 -4.53 3.31
CA ARG A 83 2.45 -3.25 3.99
C ARG A 83 3.78 -2.62 3.59
N TYR A 84 4.80 -3.44 3.40
CA TYR A 84 6.09 -2.99 2.88
C TYR A 84 5.94 -2.41 1.46
N LEU A 85 5.21 -3.09 0.57
CA LEU A 85 4.96 -2.66 -0.81
C LEU A 85 4.27 -1.29 -0.88
N MET A 86 3.30 -1.01 -0.01
CA MET A 86 2.65 0.30 0.06
C MET A 86 3.41 1.35 0.87
N GLY A 87 4.54 1.01 1.50
CA GLY A 87 5.27 1.90 2.41
C GLY A 87 4.56 2.16 3.74
N ASP A 88 3.63 1.30 4.16
CA ASP A 88 2.87 1.46 5.41
C ASP A 88 3.61 0.89 6.62
N ARG A 89 4.33 1.75 7.35
CA ARG A 89 4.98 1.38 8.62
C ARG A 89 4.08 1.54 9.87
N ARG A 90 2.77 1.81 9.76
CA ARG A 90 1.92 2.10 10.94
C ARG A 90 1.83 0.90 11.90
N ARG A 91 2.35 1.00 13.13
CA ARG A 91 2.27 -0.12 14.09
C ARG A 91 0.84 -0.51 14.50
N LYS A 92 -0.14 0.37 14.35
CA LYS A 92 -1.55 0.14 14.72
C LYS A 92 -2.46 0.41 13.52
N PHE A 93 -3.40 -0.50 13.27
CA PHE A 93 -4.41 -0.32 12.22
C PHE A 93 -5.39 0.78 12.62
N ARG A 94 -5.69 1.67 11.67
CA ARG A 94 -6.79 2.62 11.82
C ARG A 94 -8.07 1.88 11.47
N ILE A 95 -8.70 1.26 12.46
CA ILE A 95 -10.08 0.79 12.34
C ILE A 95 -10.94 2.05 12.38
N SER A 96 -11.23 2.63 11.21
CA SER A 96 -12.11 3.81 11.16
C SER A 96 -13.55 3.33 11.01
N PRO A 97 -14.42 3.49 12.03
CA PRO A 97 -15.84 3.14 11.92
C PRO A 97 -16.61 4.00 10.91
N THR A 98 -15.98 5.06 10.39
CA THR A 98 -16.60 6.07 9.52
C THR A 98 -16.70 5.69 8.03
N HIS A 99 -16.04 4.62 7.57
CA HIS A 99 -16.07 4.20 6.17
C HIS A 99 -17.16 3.15 5.84
N PHE A 100 -17.97 2.78 6.84
CA PHE A 100 -19.16 1.93 6.70
C PHE A 100 -20.46 2.75 6.59
N LYS A 101 -20.41 3.97 6.02
CA LYS A 101 -21.65 4.65 5.62
C LYS A 101 -22.05 4.13 4.23
N PRO A 102 -23.18 3.42 4.08
CA PRO A 102 -23.74 3.21 2.76
C PRO A 102 -24.01 4.59 2.15
N ASP A 103 -23.53 4.80 0.93
CA ASP A 103 -23.79 6.02 0.18
C ASP A 103 -25.31 6.14 0.04
N ALA A 104 -25.93 7.11 0.72
CA ALA A 104 -27.38 7.27 0.79
C ALA A 104 -27.98 7.85 -0.52
N SER A 105 -27.28 7.69 -1.64
CA SER A 105 -27.62 8.27 -2.96
C SER A 105 -28.16 7.23 -3.95
N ALA A 106 -28.58 6.05 -3.49
CA ALA A 106 -29.21 5.03 -4.32
C ALA A 106 -30.59 4.63 -3.78
N ALA A 107 -31.48 5.61 -3.61
CA ALA A 107 -32.90 5.42 -3.33
C ALA A 107 -33.72 6.23 -4.34
#